data_AF-A0A2U1JBB9-F1
#
_entry.id   AF-A0A2U1JBB9-F1
#
_cell.length_a   1.000
_cell.length_b   1.000
_cell.length_c   1.000
_cell.angle_alpha   90.00
_cell.angle_beta   90.00
_cell.angle_gamma   90.00
#
_symmetry.space_group_name_H-M   'P 1'
#
loop_
_entity.id
_entity.type
_entity.pdbx_description
1 polymer ?
#
loop_
_entity_poly.entity_id
_entity_poly.type
_entity_poly.pdbx_seq_one_letter_code
_entity_poly.pdbx_strand_id
1 'polypeptide(L)'
;MLSVAIVGPGLVGEALIKMIHDYSQSLRAITVPIQLVAITNSRKMIFGDSSPINPNEWKSIISSDKAQPADIPAFIKQLAQKHVPGKTAIIDCTSNESIANNYLEWLNLGFNVITPNKKAFSGSIDLWNQLRAFRTKQGAPLILHEATVGAGLPVLSTLNNLVDSGDKIIKVEGILSGTLSFLFCEFSNGTLNGKPFSEIVKIAKANGFTEPDPRDDLSGLDVARKATILARISGANIELDQLALENIVPEPLRPTPTADEFMSKLPEFDDHFSALNKAAYEKGEVLRYVASIDIENKDYRVELKSFPKSHPFASLSPGDNIISFKTKYFPNPLTIQGAGAGAEVTSFGIFCDILKTAEVSK
;
A
#
# COMPACT_ATOMS: atom_id res chain seq x y z
N MET A 1 4.12 9.14 -25.56
CA MET A 1 4.88 7.93 -25.17
C MET A 1 5.50 8.18 -23.82
N LEU A 2 5.33 7.27 -22.88
CA LEU A 2 5.87 7.39 -21.52
C LEU A 2 7.06 6.44 -21.33
N SER A 3 8.20 6.98 -20.93
CA SER A 3 9.35 6.18 -20.49
C SER A 3 9.22 5.82 -19.01
N VAL A 4 9.43 4.55 -18.68
CA VAL A 4 9.26 4.00 -17.33
C VAL A 4 10.61 3.46 -16.83
N ALA A 5 11.05 3.93 -15.67
CA ALA A 5 12.23 3.45 -14.97
C ALA A 5 11.83 2.81 -13.64
N ILE A 6 12.23 1.57 -13.38
CA ILE A 6 11.80 0.81 -12.20
C ILE A 6 12.92 0.73 -11.15
N VAL A 7 12.59 1.14 -9.93
CA VAL A 7 13.43 0.97 -8.73
C VAL A 7 12.82 -0.15 -7.90
N GLY A 8 13.56 -1.24 -7.70
CA GLY A 8 13.10 -2.40 -6.92
C GLY A 8 12.30 -3.44 -7.71
N PRO A 9 12.92 -4.23 -8.61
CA PRO A 9 12.27 -5.33 -9.32
C PRO A 9 12.13 -6.59 -8.44
N GLY A 10 11.59 -6.44 -7.22
CA GLY A 10 11.21 -7.55 -6.34
C GLY A 10 9.89 -8.19 -6.78
N LEU A 11 9.14 -8.82 -5.86
CA LEU A 11 7.88 -9.50 -6.19
C LEU A 11 6.88 -8.60 -6.95
N VAL A 12 6.63 -7.40 -6.45
CA VAL A 12 5.73 -6.42 -7.09
C VAL A 12 6.36 -5.86 -8.37
N GLY A 13 7.63 -5.46 -8.34
CA GLY A 13 8.29 -4.90 -9.53
C GLY A 13 8.38 -5.90 -10.69
N GLU A 14 8.57 -7.18 -10.41
CA GLU A 14 8.56 -8.24 -11.43
C GLU A 14 7.18 -8.43 -12.05
N ALA A 15 6.13 -8.52 -11.23
CA ALA A 15 4.76 -8.62 -11.71
C ALA A 15 4.37 -7.40 -12.55
N LEU A 16 4.83 -6.20 -12.17
CA LEU A 16 4.66 -4.98 -12.97
C LEU A 16 5.37 -5.05 -14.33
N ILE A 17 6.63 -5.52 -14.37
CA ILE A 17 7.37 -5.67 -15.64
C ILE A 17 6.63 -6.62 -16.58
N LYS A 18 6.09 -7.72 -16.06
CA LYS A 18 5.23 -8.64 -16.83
C LYS A 18 3.96 -7.92 -17.33
N MET A 19 3.28 -7.14 -16.50
CA MET A 19 2.11 -6.37 -16.94
C MET A 19 2.44 -5.35 -18.04
N ILE A 20 3.60 -4.71 -17.99
CA ILE A 20 4.06 -3.80 -19.06
C ILE A 20 4.25 -4.58 -20.37
N HIS A 21 4.78 -5.81 -20.31
CA HIS A 21 4.89 -6.70 -21.47
C HIS A 21 3.52 -7.06 -22.06
N ASP A 22 2.62 -7.55 -21.20
CA ASP A 22 1.29 -7.97 -21.63
C ASP A 22 0.52 -6.80 -22.25
N TYR A 23 0.64 -5.61 -21.65
CA TYR A 23 0.06 -4.38 -22.17
C TYR A 23 0.62 -3.99 -23.54
N SER A 24 1.91 -4.18 -23.80
CA SER A 24 2.52 -3.81 -25.09
C SER A 24 1.93 -4.58 -26.27
N GLN A 25 1.28 -5.71 -26.02
CA GLN A 25 0.55 -6.50 -27.03
C GLN A 25 -0.89 -6.03 -27.25
N SER A 26 -1.40 -5.12 -26.43
CA SER A 26 -2.77 -4.62 -26.52
C SER A 26 -2.92 -3.54 -27.59
N LEU A 27 -4.12 -3.44 -28.20
CA LEU A 27 -4.43 -2.36 -29.15
C LEU A 27 -4.27 -0.96 -28.53
N ARG A 28 -4.51 -0.82 -27.22
CA ARG A 28 -4.41 0.47 -26.52
C ARG A 28 -2.96 0.99 -26.52
N ALA A 29 -1.97 0.10 -26.48
CA ALA A 29 -0.55 0.47 -26.51
C ALA A 29 -0.14 1.22 -27.79
N ILE A 30 -0.88 1.07 -28.90
CA ILE A 30 -0.66 1.85 -30.13
C ILE A 30 -0.90 3.35 -29.87
N THR A 31 -1.91 3.67 -29.05
CA THR A 31 -2.31 5.06 -28.77
C THR A 31 -1.74 5.63 -27.46
N VAL A 32 -1.32 4.75 -26.54
CA VAL A 32 -0.70 5.11 -25.25
C VAL A 32 0.56 4.25 -25.06
N PRO A 33 1.62 4.48 -25.82
CA PRO A 33 2.82 3.63 -25.75
C PRO A 33 3.60 3.88 -24.45
N ILE A 34 3.98 2.77 -23.80
CA ILE A 34 4.80 2.72 -22.58
C ILE A 34 6.07 1.94 -22.90
N GLN A 35 7.23 2.43 -22.45
CA GLN A 35 8.52 1.80 -22.69
C GLN A 35 9.33 1.67 -21.40
N LEU A 36 9.86 0.48 -21.13
CA LEU A 36 10.76 0.23 -20.02
C LEU A 36 12.18 0.69 -20.41
N VAL A 37 12.72 1.71 -19.73
CA VAL A 37 13.99 2.33 -20.12
C VAL A 37 15.12 2.10 -19.12
N ALA A 38 14.81 1.77 -17.88
CA ALA A 38 15.83 1.48 -16.86
C ALA A 38 15.27 0.63 -15.73
N ILE A 39 16.13 -0.18 -15.10
CA ILE A 39 15.79 -0.97 -13.92
C ILE A 39 16.98 -0.94 -12.96
N THR A 40 16.71 -0.76 -11.66
CA THR A 40 17.72 -0.90 -10.61
C THR A 40 17.20 -1.73 -9.44
N ASN A 41 18.03 -2.64 -8.94
CA ASN A 41 17.84 -3.31 -7.65
C ASN A 41 18.87 -2.80 -6.63
N SER A 42 19.02 -3.46 -5.49
CA SER A 42 19.96 -3.04 -4.43
C SER A 42 21.44 -3.26 -4.76
N ARG A 43 21.76 -3.97 -5.85
CA ARG A 43 23.14 -4.37 -6.22
C ARG A 43 23.55 -3.90 -7.61
N LYS A 44 22.62 -3.89 -8.56
CA LYS A 44 22.88 -3.63 -9.98
C LYS A 44 21.79 -2.76 -10.59
N MET A 45 22.17 -2.02 -11.63
CA MET A 45 21.28 -1.23 -12.48
C MET A 45 21.58 -1.44 -13.97
N ILE A 46 20.55 -1.29 -14.80
CA ILE A 46 20.61 -1.40 -16.26
C ILE A 46 19.80 -0.28 -16.90
N PHE A 47 20.23 0.11 -18.10
CA PHE A 47 19.54 1.09 -18.95
C PHE A 47 19.29 0.47 -20.32
N GLY A 48 18.24 0.92 -20.99
CA GLY A 48 18.12 0.77 -22.44
C GLY A 48 19.21 1.62 -23.10
N ASP A 49 19.96 1.02 -24.03
CA ASP A 49 20.98 1.72 -24.79
C ASP A 49 20.33 2.53 -25.92
N SER A 50 20.21 1.94 -27.11
CA SER A 50 19.53 2.50 -28.28
C SER A 50 18.06 2.07 -28.41
N SER A 51 17.61 1.13 -27.58
CA SER A 51 16.25 0.60 -27.56
C SER A 51 15.74 0.40 -26.12
N PRO A 52 14.42 0.37 -25.91
CA PRO A 52 13.83 -0.01 -24.62
C PRO A 52 14.30 -1.40 -24.18
N ILE A 53 14.35 -1.63 -22.87
CA ILE A 53 14.64 -2.93 -22.27
C ILE A 53 13.49 -3.88 -22.59
N ASN A 54 13.81 -5.06 -23.13
CA ASN A 54 12.81 -6.12 -23.33
C ASN A 54 12.36 -6.67 -21.95
N PRO A 55 11.06 -6.56 -21.59
CA PRO A 55 10.52 -7.08 -20.34
C PRO A 55 10.71 -8.60 -20.13
N ASN A 56 10.98 -9.39 -21.17
CA ASN A 56 11.25 -10.82 -21.02
C ASN A 56 12.72 -11.14 -20.78
N GLU A 57 13.63 -10.18 -21.01
CA GLU A 57 15.09 -10.41 -20.95
C GLU A 57 15.77 -9.63 -19.82
N TRP A 58 15.07 -8.73 -19.12
CA TRP A 58 15.71 -7.87 -18.12
C TRP A 58 16.49 -8.63 -17.05
N LYS A 59 16.04 -9.83 -16.65
CA LYS A 59 16.70 -10.69 -15.66
C LYS A 59 18.07 -11.17 -16.14
N SER A 60 18.19 -11.56 -17.41
CA SER A 60 19.47 -11.98 -17.97
C SER A 60 20.40 -10.78 -18.14
N ILE A 61 19.87 -9.64 -18.60
CA ILE A 61 20.63 -8.40 -18.79
C ILE A 61 21.19 -7.89 -17.45
N ILE A 62 20.36 -7.77 -16.40
CA ILE A 62 20.80 -7.29 -15.08
C ILE A 62 21.77 -8.25 -14.39
N SER A 63 21.78 -9.52 -14.77
CA SER A 63 22.72 -10.51 -14.24
C SER A 63 24.06 -10.51 -14.97
N SER A 64 24.08 -10.04 -16.23
CA SER A 64 25.28 -9.99 -17.09
C SER A 64 26.26 -8.88 -16.74
N ASP A 65 27.36 -8.81 -17.51
CA ASP A 65 28.38 -7.77 -17.45
C ASP A 65 27.93 -6.42 -18.03
N LYS A 66 26.74 -6.37 -18.66
CA LYS A 66 26.13 -5.11 -19.10
C LYS A 66 25.56 -4.28 -17.94
N ALA A 67 25.37 -4.91 -16.78
CA ALA A 67 24.83 -4.25 -15.61
C ALA A 67 25.89 -3.44 -14.86
N GLN A 68 25.54 -2.22 -14.47
CA GLN A 68 26.37 -1.35 -13.65
C GLN A 68 26.08 -1.62 -12.16
N PRO A 69 27.01 -1.36 -11.23
CA PRO A 69 26.70 -1.33 -9.80
C PRO A 69 25.53 -0.38 -9.51
N ALA A 70 24.64 -0.75 -8.59
CA ALA A 70 23.51 0.10 -8.22
C ALA A 70 24.00 1.37 -7.50
N ASP A 71 23.57 2.52 -8.02
CA ASP A 71 23.80 3.85 -7.44
C ASP A 71 22.61 4.72 -7.83
N ILE A 72 21.78 5.11 -6.84
CA ILE A 72 20.55 5.87 -7.09
C ILE A 72 20.84 7.27 -7.64
N PRO A 73 21.74 8.08 -7.04
CA PRO A 73 22.15 9.35 -7.64
C PRO A 73 22.62 9.23 -9.10
N ALA A 74 23.49 8.25 -9.40
CA ALA A 74 23.94 8.00 -10.76
C ALA A 74 22.80 7.54 -11.68
N PHE A 75 21.87 6.74 -11.15
CA PHE A 75 20.71 6.26 -11.87
C PHE A 75 19.83 7.42 -12.36
N ILE A 76 19.49 8.33 -11.44
CA ILE A 76 18.67 9.50 -11.71
C ILE A 76 19.38 10.48 -12.65
N LYS A 77 20.68 10.69 -12.46
CA LYS A 77 21.49 11.54 -13.34
C LYS A 77 21.50 11.03 -14.77
N GLN A 78 21.68 9.73 -14.98
CA GLN A 78 21.66 9.13 -16.32
C GLN A 78 20.27 9.22 -16.96
N LEU A 79 19.19 9.02 -16.17
CA LEU A 79 17.83 9.23 -16.66
C LEU A 79 17.60 10.68 -17.13
N ALA A 80 18.08 11.66 -16.37
CA ALA A 80 17.91 13.08 -16.68
C ALA A 80 18.69 13.52 -17.94
N GLN A 81 19.79 12.83 -18.26
CA GLN A 81 20.56 13.08 -19.47
C GLN A 81 19.93 12.48 -20.72
N LYS A 82 19.23 11.35 -20.58
CA LYS A 82 18.72 10.55 -21.71
C LYS A 82 17.24 10.75 -22.02
N HIS A 83 16.45 11.26 -21.07
CA HIS A 83 15.00 11.31 -21.19
C HIS A 83 14.41 12.69 -20.91
N VAL A 84 13.22 12.91 -21.47
CA VAL A 84 12.55 14.20 -21.46
C VAL A 84 11.75 14.38 -20.16
N PRO A 85 11.92 15.51 -19.44
CA PRO A 85 11.04 15.92 -18.34
C PRO A 85 9.56 15.85 -18.70
N GLY A 86 8.72 15.41 -17.77
CA GLY A 86 7.28 15.24 -17.96
C GLY A 86 6.89 13.98 -18.74
N LYS A 87 7.79 13.38 -19.53
CA LYS A 87 7.53 12.14 -20.31
C LYS A 87 8.21 10.90 -19.75
N THR A 88 8.71 10.98 -18.52
CA THR A 88 9.39 9.90 -17.83
C THR A 88 8.80 9.72 -16.44
N ALA A 89 8.54 8.48 -16.05
CA ALA A 89 8.05 8.09 -14.74
C ALA A 89 9.04 7.15 -14.06
N ILE A 90 9.42 7.49 -12.83
CA ILE A 90 10.18 6.61 -11.94
C ILE A 90 9.17 5.85 -11.09
N ILE A 91 9.26 4.53 -11.10
CA ILE A 91 8.39 3.63 -10.36
C ILE A 91 9.19 3.04 -9.20
N ASP A 92 8.97 3.55 -7.98
CA ASP A 92 9.59 2.98 -6.79
C ASP A 92 8.72 1.85 -6.23
N CYS A 93 9.07 0.61 -6.56
CA CYS A 93 8.43 -0.61 -6.06
C CYS A 93 9.06 -1.14 -4.75
N THR A 94 9.84 -0.32 -4.04
CA THR A 94 10.45 -0.69 -2.75
C THR A 94 9.59 -0.31 -1.56
N SER A 95 10.05 -0.67 -0.36
CA SER A 95 9.53 -0.18 0.93
C SER A 95 10.59 0.68 1.66
N ASN A 96 11.57 1.20 0.92
CA ASN A 96 12.75 1.85 1.48
C ASN A 96 12.50 3.36 1.68
N GLU A 97 12.72 3.83 2.91
CA GLU A 97 12.57 5.23 3.29
C GLU A 97 13.63 6.13 2.67
N SER A 98 14.88 5.65 2.52
CA SER A 98 15.93 6.45 1.90
C SER A 98 15.63 6.74 0.43
N ILE A 99 14.95 5.81 -0.26
CA ILE A 99 14.47 6.01 -1.63
C ILE A 99 13.33 7.03 -1.65
N ALA A 100 12.33 6.84 -0.80
CA ALA A 100 11.17 7.73 -0.67
C ALA A 100 11.55 9.19 -0.40
N ASN A 101 12.62 9.43 0.37
CA ASN A 101 13.12 10.77 0.68
C ASN A 101 13.65 11.55 -0.55
N ASN A 102 13.94 10.88 -1.68
CA ASN A 102 14.39 11.55 -2.90
C ASN A 102 13.24 11.98 -3.82
N TYR A 103 11.98 11.67 -3.50
CA TYR A 103 10.86 11.93 -4.41
C TYR A 103 10.73 13.39 -4.83
N LEU A 104 10.91 14.32 -3.88
CA LEU A 104 10.86 15.75 -4.19
C LEU A 104 11.97 16.17 -5.16
N GLU A 105 13.18 15.61 -5.02
CA GLU A 105 14.27 15.86 -5.95
C GLU A 105 13.92 15.36 -7.35
N TRP A 106 13.40 14.14 -7.46
CA TRP A 106 13.03 13.54 -8.75
C TRP A 106 11.91 14.34 -9.44
N LEU A 107 10.92 14.78 -8.67
CA LEU A 107 9.85 15.65 -9.15
C LEU A 107 10.40 17.00 -9.64
N ASN A 108 11.34 17.61 -8.92
CA ASN A 108 11.99 18.86 -9.35
C ASN A 108 12.83 18.70 -10.63
N LEU A 109 13.36 17.50 -10.89
CA LEU A 109 14.03 17.16 -12.15
C LEU A 109 13.04 16.91 -13.31
N GLY A 110 11.74 16.98 -13.04
CA GLY A 110 10.70 16.79 -14.04
C GLY A 110 10.21 15.35 -14.19
N PHE A 111 10.62 14.43 -13.33
CA PHE A 111 10.14 13.04 -13.37
C PHE A 111 8.80 12.90 -12.67
N ASN A 112 7.89 12.13 -13.26
CA ASN A 112 6.74 11.62 -12.53
C ASN A 112 7.21 10.53 -11.55
N VAL A 113 6.55 10.39 -10.40
CA VAL A 113 6.84 9.35 -9.41
C VAL A 113 5.59 8.51 -9.18
N ILE A 114 5.70 7.20 -9.29
CA ILE A 114 4.60 6.26 -9.06
C ILE A 114 5.07 5.18 -8.10
N THR A 115 4.29 4.84 -7.07
CA THR A 115 4.82 3.98 -6.01
C THR A 115 3.77 3.31 -5.11
N PRO A 116 3.98 2.04 -4.68
CA PRO A 116 3.32 1.44 -3.51
C PRO A 116 4.00 1.80 -2.18
N ASN A 117 5.13 2.52 -2.20
CA ASN A 117 5.93 2.84 -1.01
C ASN A 117 5.22 3.87 -0.13
N LYS A 118 4.78 3.43 1.04
CA LYS A 118 4.02 4.25 2.00
C LYS A 118 4.88 5.32 2.69
N LYS A 119 6.22 5.19 2.69
CA LYS A 119 7.12 5.96 3.55
C LYS A 119 7.03 7.48 3.31
N ALA A 120 6.99 7.91 2.05
CA ALA A 120 6.86 9.34 1.71
C ALA A 120 5.55 9.98 2.20
N PHE A 121 4.49 9.19 2.36
CA PHE A 121 3.13 9.67 2.62
C PHE A 121 2.67 9.45 4.07
N SER A 122 3.34 8.55 4.79
CA SER A 122 3.08 8.21 6.20
C SER A 122 4.26 8.49 7.14
N GLY A 123 5.40 8.92 6.59
CA GLY A 123 6.55 9.42 7.35
C GLY A 123 6.35 10.88 7.76
N SER A 124 7.43 11.66 7.78
CA SER A 124 7.41 13.04 8.29
C SER A 124 6.34 13.91 7.62
N ILE A 125 5.70 14.74 8.43
CA ILE A 125 4.70 15.71 7.96
C ILE A 125 5.32 16.73 7.00
N ASP A 126 6.61 17.05 7.17
CA ASP A 126 7.34 17.98 6.32
C ASP A 126 7.45 17.47 4.88
N LEU A 127 7.86 16.21 4.69
CA LEU A 127 7.94 15.62 3.35
C LEU A 127 6.57 15.55 2.71
N TRP A 128 5.54 15.12 3.46
CA TRP A 128 4.16 15.11 2.98
C TRP A 128 3.71 16.51 2.52
N ASN A 129 3.95 17.55 3.32
CA ASN A 129 3.55 18.91 3.01
C ASN A 129 4.30 19.47 1.79
N GLN A 130 5.59 19.15 1.65
CA GLN A 130 6.36 19.52 0.47
C GLN A 130 5.82 18.85 -0.79
N LEU A 131 5.50 17.56 -0.74
CA LEU A 131 4.90 16.82 -1.86
C LEU A 131 3.50 17.37 -2.22
N ARG A 132 2.68 17.66 -1.21
CA ARG A 132 1.35 18.27 -1.39
C ARG A 132 1.45 19.64 -2.05
N ALA A 133 2.36 20.50 -1.57
CA ALA A 133 2.61 21.82 -2.16
C ALA A 133 3.18 21.73 -3.58
N PHE A 134 3.98 20.69 -3.88
CA PHE A 134 4.47 20.46 -5.23
C PHE A 134 3.34 20.19 -6.21
N ARG A 135 2.35 19.36 -5.83
CA ARG A 135 1.19 18.99 -6.67
C ARG A 135 0.33 20.18 -7.12
N THR A 136 0.36 21.31 -6.42
CA THR A 136 -0.46 22.48 -6.78
C THR A 136 0.18 23.37 -7.85
N LYS A 137 1.44 23.11 -8.24
CA LYS A 137 2.11 23.91 -9.27
C LYS A 137 1.56 23.53 -10.66
N GLN A 138 1.30 24.54 -11.49
CA GLN A 138 0.83 24.30 -12.86
C GLN A 138 1.88 23.54 -13.66
N GLY A 139 1.48 22.44 -14.31
CA GLY A 139 2.37 21.60 -15.11
C GLY A 139 3.39 20.80 -14.30
N ALA A 140 3.20 20.67 -12.98
CA ALA A 140 4.04 19.81 -12.15
C ALA A 140 3.96 18.34 -12.61
N PRO A 141 5.09 17.61 -12.61
CA PRO A 141 5.09 16.16 -12.68
C PRO A 141 4.19 15.54 -11.61
N LEU A 142 3.63 14.39 -11.96
CA LEU A 142 2.68 13.67 -11.13
C LEU A 142 3.41 12.86 -10.06
N ILE A 143 2.85 12.83 -8.85
CA ILE A 143 3.15 11.84 -7.83
C ILE A 143 1.87 11.04 -7.56
N LEU A 144 1.90 9.76 -7.92
CA LEU A 144 0.76 8.85 -7.78
C LEU A 144 1.15 7.66 -6.91
N HIS A 145 0.21 7.20 -6.08
CA HIS A 145 0.52 6.18 -5.09
C HIS A 145 -0.71 5.33 -4.73
N GLU A 146 -1.58 5.02 -5.69
CA GLU A 146 -2.80 4.22 -5.49
C GLU A 146 -2.51 2.95 -4.68
N ALA A 147 -1.42 2.28 -5.02
CA ALA A 147 -1.00 1.02 -4.40
C ALA A 147 -0.52 1.11 -2.95
N THR A 148 -0.46 2.31 -2.36
CA THR A 148 -0.14 2.47 -0.93
C THR A 148 -1.29 2.06 -0.02
N VAL A 149 -2.56 2.15 -0.46
CA VAL A 149 -3.74 1.79 0.33
C VAL A 149 -4.72 1.00 -0.53
N GLY A 150 -4.99 -0.25 -0.16
CA GLY A 150 -5.92 -1.11 -0.92
C GLY A 150 -5.32 -1.78 -2.16
N ALA A 151 -4.00 -1.76 -2.32
CA ALA A 151 -3.29 -2.40 -3.43
C ALA A 151 -3.81 -1.95 -4.82
N GLY A 152 -4.61 -2.77 -5.50
CA GLY A 152 -5.17 -2.44 -6.82
C GLY A 152 -6.54 -1.76 -6.77
N LEU A 153 -7.14 -1.65 -5.58
CA LEU A 153 -8.45 -1.03 -5.41
C LEU A 153 -8.36 0.49 -5.65
N PRO A 154 -9.39 1.10 -6.27
CA PRO A 154 -9.40 2.54 -6.56
C PRO A 154 -9.74 3.37 -5.31
N VAL A 155 -8.95 3.25 -4.26
CA VAL A 155 -9.20 3.87 -2.94
C VAL A 155 -8.79 5.34 -2.97
N LEU A 156 -7.54 5.61 -3.34
CA LEU A 156 -6.98 6.96 -3.29
C LEU A 156 -7.47 7.79 -4.47
N SER A 157 -7.64 7.23 -5.65
CA SER A 157 -8.28 7.97 -6.75
C SER A 157 -9.69 8.40 -6.40
N THR A 158 -10.50 7.50 -5.83
CA THR A 158 -11.84 7.85 -5.32
C THR A 158 -11.77 8.96 -4.27
N LEU A 159 -10.88 8.81 -3.27
CA LEU A 159 -10.76 9.80 -2.20
C LEU A 159 -10.28 11.16 -2.70
N ASN A 160 -9.26 11.20 -3.57
CA ASN A 160 -8.80 12.45 -4.18
C ASN A 160 -9.93 13.09 -5.00
N ASN A 161 -10.68 12.33 -5.80
CA ASN A 161 -11.81 12.88 -6.56
C ASN A 161 -12.89 13.51 -5.66
N LEU A 162 -13.21 12.88 -4.53
CA LEU A 162 -14.13 13.45 -3.54
C LEU A 162 -13.59 14.77 -2.99
N VAL A 163 -12.33 14.81 -2.57
CA VAL A 163 -11.69 16.01 -2.01
C VAL A 163 -11.54 17.13 -3.04
N ASP A 164 -11.02 16.81 -4.22
CA ASP A 164 -10.72 17.77 -5.30
C ASP A 164 -12.00 18.37 -5.92
N SER A 165 -13.12 17.65 -5.87
CA SER A 165 -14.43 18.17 -6.29
C SER A 165 -15.10 19.09 -5.26
N GLY A 166 -14.49 19.27 -4.08
CA GLY A 166 -15.00 20.12 -3.00
C GLY A 166 -16.00 19.42 -2.07
N ASP A 167 -16.09 18.08 -2.10
CA ASP A 167 -16.79 17.33 -1.06
C ASP A 167 -16.05 17.45 0.29
N LYS A 168 -16.77 17.23 1.39
CA LYS A 168 -16.21 17.21 2.74
C LYS A 168 -16.23 15.79 3.27
N ILE A 169 -15.04 15.23 3.48
CA ILE A 169 -14.90 13.94 4.14
C ILE A 169 -15.24 14.11 5.63
N ILE A 170 -16.21 13.35 6.11
CA ILE A 170 -16.63 13.34 7.52
C ILE A 170 -15.86 12.22 8.23
N LYS A 171 -15.91 11.01 7.67
CA LYS A 171 -15.30 9.84 8.27
C LYS A 171 -14.80 8.86 7.21
N VAL A 172 -13.62 8.30 7.46
CA VAL A 172 -13.08 7.16 6.70
C VAL A 172 -12.94 5.98 7.66
N GLU A 173 -13.53 4.84 7.31
CA GLU A 173 -13.38 3.61 8.08
C GLU A 173 -12.89 2.49 7.17
N GLY A 174 -12.06 1.57 7.65
CA GLY A 174 -11.67 0.44 6.83
C GLY A 174 -10.86 -0.64 7.51
N ILE A 175 -10.94 -1.84 6.94
CA ILE A 175 -10.04 -2.96 7.22
C ILE A 175 -8.98 -2.93 6.13
N LEU A 176 -7.76 -2.56 6.52
CA LEU A 176 -6.70 -2.18 5.58
C LEU A 176 -5.56 -3.21 5.48
N SER A 177 -5.63 -4.30 6.25
CA SER A 177 -4.66 -5.41 6.24
C SER A 177 -5.34 -6.71 5.86
N GLY A 178 -4.86 -7.33 4.78
CA GLY A 178 -5.33 -8.65 4.35
C GLY A 178 -5.05 -9.72 5.41
N THR A 179 -3.87 -9.68 6.05
CA THR A 179 -3.51 -10.61 7.13
C THR A 179 -4.45 -10.48 8.31
N LEU A 180 -4.66 -9.28 8.84
CA LEU A 180 -5.56 -9.07 9.98
C LEU A 180 -7.02 -9.34 9.60
N SER A 181 -7.42 -9.03 8.36
CA SER A 181 -8.72 -9.40 7.81
C SER A 181 -8.90 -10.92 7.86
N PHE A 182 -7.94 -11.69 7.34
CA PHE A 182 -7.97 -13.15 7.38
C PHE A 182 -8.07 -13.67 8.81
N LEU A 183 -7.16 -13.23 9.70
CA LEU A 183 -7.11 -13.71 11.08
C LEU A 183 -8.44 -13.50 11.81
N PHE A 184 -9.02 -12.29 11.75
CA PHE A 184 -10.24 -11.97 12.48
C PHE A 184 -11.52 -12.47 11.81
N CYS A 185 -11.52 -12.63 10.47
CA CYS A 185 -12.63 -13.31 9.79
C CYS A 185 -12.69 -14.78 10.17
N GLU A 186 -11.55 -15.46 10.28
CA GLU A 186 -11.47 -16.86 10.72
C GLU A 186 -11.74 -17.01 12.23
N PHE A 187 -11.15 -16.14 13.06
CA PHE A 187 -11.24 -16.22 14.51
C PHE A 187 -12.61 -15.80 15.05
N SER A 188 -13.14 -14.68 14.55
CA SER A 188 -14.43 -14.12 14.96
C SER A 188 -15.42 -14.20 13.80
N ASN A 189 -15.78 -15.44 13.47
CA ASN A 189 -16.74 -15.79 12.40
C ASN A 189 -18.19 -15.91 12.91
N GLY A 190 -18.44 -15.52 14.16
CA GLY A 190 -19.78 -15.53 14.75
C GLY A 190 -20.18 -16.86 15.40
N THR A 191 -19.23 -17.74 15.72
CA THR A 191 -19.37 -18.90 16.64
C THR A 191 -18.26 -18.90 17.70
N LEU A 192 -18.49 -19.56 18.83
CA LEU A 192 -17.50 -19.80 19.88
C LEU A 192 -16.75 -21.14 19.74
N ASN A 193 -17.19 -22.02 18.84
CA ASN A 193 -16.56 -23.32 18.60
C ASN A 193 -15.44 -23.25 17.56
N GLY A 194 -14.74 -22.11 17.47
CA GLY A 194 -13.66 -21.85 16.53
C GLY A 194 -12.31 -22.38 17.01
N LYS A 195 -11.29 -22.22 16.14
CA LYS A 195 -9.90 -22.48 16.51
C LYS A 195 -9.36 -21.39 17.44
N PRO A 196 -8.42 -21.71 18.34
CA PRO A 196 -7.70 -20.70 19.11
C PRO A 196 -7.00 -19.69 18.20
N PHE A 197 -6.83 -18.45 18.67
CA PHE A 197 -6.21 -17.39 17.87
C PHE A 197 -4.79 -17.77 17.44
N SER A 198 -4.01 -18.37 18.33
CA SER A 198 -2.66 -18.84 18.07
C SER A 198 -2.59 -19.86 16.92
N GLU A 199 -3.57 -20.77 16.80
CA GLU A 199 -3.64 -21.76 15.73
C GLU A 199 -3.92 -21.09 14.38
N ILE A 200 -4.81 -20.08 14.36
CA ILE A 200 -5.13 -19.33 13.14
C ILE A 200 -3.90 -18.53 12.66
N VAL A 201 -3.17 -17.89 13.58
CA VAL A 201 -1.90 -17.20 13.25
C VAL A 201 -0.87 -18.20 12.69
N LYS A 202 -0.78 -19.40 13.26
CA LYS A 202 0.10 -20.46 12.76
C LYS A 202 -0.27 -20.90 11.35
N ILE A 203 -1.56 -21.06 11.06
CA ILE A 203 -2.07 -21.40 9.72
C ILE A 203 -1.77 -20.28 8.73
N ALA A 204 -2.00 -19.02 9.11
CA ALA A 204 -1.70 -17.86 8.27
C ALA A 204 -0.21 -17.80 7.91
N LYS A 205 0.68 -17.99 8.90
CA LYS A 205 2.14 -18.05 8.68
C LYS A 205 2.55 -19.19 7.76
N ALA A 206 2.00 -20.39 7.96
CA ALA A 206 2.31 -21.56 7.12
C ALA A 206 1.88 -21.39 5.66
N ASN A 207 0.80 -20.64 5.41
CA ASN A 207 0.31 -20.33 4.05
C ASN A 207 0.94 -19.06 3.45
N GLY A 208 1.86 -18.39 4.17
CA GLY A 208 2.49 -17.16 3.70
C GLY A 208 1.56 -15.95 3.67
N PHE A 209 0.49 -15.95 4.49
CA PHE A 209 -0.41 -14.80 4.64
C PHE A 209 0.09 -13.77 5.65
N THR A 210 1.13 -14.08 6.42
CA THR A 210 1.81 -13.13 7.32
C THR A 210 3.17 -12.75 6.76
N GLU A 211 3.74 -11.68 7.28
CA GLU A 211 5.19 -11.44 7.21
C GLU A 211 5.97 -12.59 7.90
N PRO A 212 7.28 -12.72 7.64
CA PRO A 212 8.11 -13.77 8.26
C PRO A 212 7.99 -13.80 9.80
N ASP A 213 7.84 -12.61 10.39
CA ASP A 213 7.45 -12.41 11.78
C ASP A 213 6.01 -11.88 11.86
N PRO A 214 5.04 -12.68 12.33
CA PRO A 214 3.63 -12.24 12.41
C PRO A 214 3.41 -11.01 13.30
N ARG A 215 4.37 -10.67 14.18
CA ARG A 215 4.30 -9.45 14.99
C ARG A 215 4.29 -8.18 14.14
N ASP A 216 4.89 -8.21 12.95
CA ASP A 216 4.90 -7.06 12.06
C ASP A 216 3.48 -6.72 11.58
N ASP A 217 2.65 -7.73 11.32
CA ASP A 217 1.22 -7.58 11.00
C ASP A 217 0.40 -7.23 12.24
N LEU A 218 0.56 -8.01 13.32
CA LEU A 218 -0.19 -7.88 14.58
C LEU A 218 0.11 -6.57 15.33
N SER A 219 1.23 -5.90 15.04
CA SER A 219 1.51 -4.57 15.59
C SER A 219 0.52 -3.50 15.13
N GLY A 220 -0.14 -3.71 13.98
CA GLY A 220 -1.01 -2.74 13.34
C GLY A 220 -0.29 -1.57 12.67
N LEU A 221 1.05 -1.53 12.67
CA LEU A 221 1.80 -0.40 12.13
C LEU A 221 1.58 -0.19 10.62
N ASP A 222 1.38 -1.26 9.85
CA ASP A 222 1.02 -1.15 8.43
C ASP A 222 -0.35 -0.49 8.24
N VAL A 223 -1.33 -0.86 9.06
CA VAL A 223 -2.68 -0.25 9.07
C VAL A 223 -2.59 1.21 9.50
N ALA A 224 -1.79 1.54 10.53
CA ALA A 224 -1.54 2.90 10.97
C ALA A 224 -0.98 3.77 9.83
N ARG A 225 0.03 3.29 9.10
CA ARG A 225 0.59 4.02 7.95
C ARG A 225 -0.47 4.29 6.88
N LYS A 226 -1.30 3.29 6.53
CA LYS A 226 -2.39 3.45 5.57
C LYS A 226 -3.45 4.44 6.07
N ALA A 227 -3.77 4.39 7.35
CA ALA A 227 -4.69 5.31 8.00
C ALA A 227 -4.16 6.75 8.00
N THR A 228 -2.86 6.96 8.27
CA THR A 228 -2.20 8.26 8.16
C THR A 228 -2.34 8.84 6.76
N ILE A 229 -2.12 8.03 5.72
CA ILE A 229 -2.28 8.44 4.32
C ILE A 229 -3.72 8.88 4.03
N LEU A 230 -4.69 8.06 4.42
CA LEU A 230 -6.12 8.38 4.24
C LEU A 230 -6.52 9.65 4.99
N ALA A 231 -6.07 9.82 6.24
CA ALA A 231 -6.35 11.00 7.05
C ALA A 231 -5.76 12.27 6.40
N ARG A 232 -4.51 12.17 5.92
CA ARG A 232 -3.79 13.27 5.27
C ARG A 232 -4.46 13.73 3.97
N ILE A 233 -4.88 12.80 3.12
CA ILE A 233 -5.63 13.12 1.91
C ILE A 233 -7.01 13.73 2.26
N SER A 234 -7.66 13.22 3.32
CA SER A 234 -8.94 13.74 3.81
C SER A 234 -8.86 15.12 4.47
N GLY A 235 -7.67 15.75 4.50
CA GLY A 235 -7.46 17.11 4.98
C GLY A 235 -6.90 17.23 6.40
N ALA A 236 -6.65 16.12 7.10
CA ALA A 236 -5.97 16.16 8.40
C ALA A 236 -4.46 16.40 8.22
N ASN A 237 -3.85 17.18 9.11
CA ASN A 237 -2.40 17.38 9.11
C ASN A 237 -1.83 16.71 10.36
N ILE A 238 -1.55 15.40 10.26
CA ILE A 238 -1.15 14.56 11.39
C ILE A 238 0.14 13.80 11.14
N GLU A 239 0.86 13.52 12.22
CA GLU A 239 1.91 12.51 12.32
C GLU A 239 1.35 11.15 12.72
N LEU A 240 2.14 10.08 12.50
CA LEU A 240 1.71 8.71 12.75
C LEU A 240 1.43 8.44 14.24
N ASP A 241 2.20 9.06 15.14
CA ASP A 241 2.06 8.93 16.61
C ASP A 241 0.80 9.63 17.17
N GLN A 242 0.13 10.47 16.36
CA GLN A 242 -1.14 11.08 16.71
C GLN A 242 -2.33 10.15 16.44
N LEU A 243 -2.13 8.99 15.80
CA LEU A 243 -3.14 7.94 15.75
C LEU A 243 -3.07 7.08 17.01
N ALA A 244 -4.21 6.88 17.67
CA ALA A 244 -4.33 5.89 18.72
C ALA A 244 -4.24 4.48 18.09
N LEU A 245 -3.10 3.82 18.26
CA LEU A 245 -2.82 2.49 17.70
C LEU A 245 -2.87 1.43 18.80
N GLU A 246 -3.81 0.50 18.69
CA GLU A 246 -3.87 -0.70 19.52
C GLU A 246 -2.97 -1.79 18.93
N ASN A 247 -1.86 -2.10 19.60
CA ASN A 247 -1.01 -3.22 19.23
C ASN A 247 -1.58 -4.53 19.83
N ILE A 248 -2.05 -5.45 18.99
CA ILE A 248 -2.67 -6.71 19.41
C ILE A 248 -1.66 -7.83 19.71
N VAL A 249 -0.36 -7.58 19.53
CA VAL A 249 0.68 -8.47 20.10
C VAL A 249 0.59 -8.37 21.62
N PRO A 250 0.39 -9.50 22.35
CA PRO A 250 0.37 -9.48 23.80
C PRO A 250 1.63 -8.83 24.36
N GLU A 251 1.49 -7.89 25.29
CA GLU A 251 2.58 -7.12 25.91
C GLU A 251 3.79 -7.99 26.29
N PRO A 252 3.62 -9.13 27.00
CA PRO A 252 4.75 -9.99 27.39
C PRO A 252 5.50 -10.64 26.22
N LEU A 253 4.88 -10.73 25.04
CA LEU A 253 5.46 -11.35 23.85
C LEU A 253 6.14 -10.35 22.91
N ARG A 254 5.89 -9.05 23.05
CA ARG A 254 6.53 -8.00 22.24
C ARG A 254 8.06 -8.06 22.26
N PRO A 255 8.73 -8.22 23.42
CA PRO A 255 10.19 -8.24 23.48
C PRO A 255 10.82 -9.59 23.11
N THR A 256 10.04 -10.59 22.67
CA THR A 256 10.62 -11.90 22.29
C THR A 256 11.65 -11.74 21.16
N PRO A 257 12.79 -12.45 21.20
CA PRO A 257 13.88 -12.24 20.26
C PRO A 257 13.57 -12.78 18.85
N THR A 258 12.76 -13.84 18.74
CA THR A 258 12.52 -14.51 17.45
C THR A 258 11.04 -14.76 17.20
N ALA A 259 10.68 -14.81 15.91
CA ALA A 259 9.33 -15.17 15.49
C ALA A 259 8.92 -16.57 15.97
N ASP A 260 9.85 -17.51 16.08
CA ASP A 260 9.56 -18.88 16.53
C ASP A 260 9.26 -18.93 18.03
N GLU A 261 9.98 -18.14 18.84
CA GLU A 261 9.68 -18.00 20.27
C GLU A 261 8.33 -17.27 20.48
N PHE A 262 8.05 -16.24 19.68
CA PHE A 262 6.73 -15.60 19.68
C PHE A 262 5.62 -16.63 19.41
N MET A 263 5.77 -17.43 18.34
CA MET A 263 4.77 -18.43 17.94
C MET A 263 4.60 -19.56 18.96
N SER A 264 5.65 -19.95 19.69
CA SER A 264 5.56 -21.00 20.70
C SER A 264 4.86 -20.54 21.97
N LYS A 265 4.96 -19.26 22.32
CA LYS A 265 4.32 -18.66 23.53
C LYS A 265 2.96 -18.04 23.27
N LEU A 266 2.60 -17.72 22.02
CA LEU A 266 1.29 -17.16 21.66
C LEU A 266 0.08 -17.97 22.22
N PRO A 267 0.12 -19.32 22.27
CA PRO A 267 -0.96 -20.10 22.87
C PRO A 267 -1.26 -19.77 24.35
N GLU A 268 -0.29 -19.26 25.10
CA GLU A 268 -0.48 -18.83 26.50
C GLU A 268 -1.48 -17.66 26.64
N PHE A 269 -1.80 -16.99 25.52
CA PHE A 269 -2.72 -15.84 25.47
C PHE A 269 -4.05 -16.16 24.77
N ASP A 270 -4.32 -17.41 24.40
CA ASP A 270 -5.58 -17.78 23.73
C ASP A 270 -6.82 -17.51 24.59
N ASP A 271 -6.70 -17.60 25.91
CA ASP A 271 -7.79 -17.26 26.84
C ASP A 271 -8.18 -15.78 26.75
N HIS A 272 -7.19 -14.89 26.58
CA HIS A 272 -7.43 -13.45 26.40
C HIS A 272 -8.23 -13.19 25.12
N PHE A 273 -7.80 -13.74 23.98
CA PHE A 273 -8.52 -13.58 22.72
C PHE A 273 -9.90 -14.24 22.76
N SER A 274 -10.02 -15.41 23.38
CA SER A 274 -11.30 -16.11 23.55
C SER A 274 -12.30 -15.29 24.36
N ALA A 275 -11.84 -14.60 25.42
CA ALA A 275 -12.67 -13.69 26.19
C ALA A 275 -13.18 -12.50 25.35
N LEU A 276 -12.30 -11.90 24.52
CA LEU A 276 -12.70 -10.83 23.59
C LEU A 276 -13.77 -11.32 22.59
N ASN A 277 -13.56 -12.49 21.98
CA ASN A 277 -14.50 -13.06 21.01
C ASN A 277 -15.84 -13.41 21.66
N LYS A 278 -15.80 -13.95 22.89
CA LYS A 278 -17.00 -14.23 23.69
C LYS A 278 -17.80 -12.96 23.98
N ALA A 279 -17.14 -11.88 24.39
CA ALA A 279 -17.80 -10.61 24.67
C ALA A 279 -18.45 -10.00 23.41
N ALA A 280 -17.83 -10.14 22.23
CA ALA A 280 -18.45 -9.72 20.97
C ALA A 280 -19.62 -10.63 20.59
N TYR A 281 -19.45 -11.95 20.69
CA TYR A 281 -20.49 -12.94 20.37
C TYR A 281 -21.75 -12.77 21.20
N GLU A 282 -21.63 -12.50 22.51
CA GLU A 282 -22.75 -12.27 23.42
C GLU A 282 -23.59 -11.03 23.03
N LYS A 283 -23.00 -10.08 22.30
CA LYS A 283 -23.69 -8.92 21.73
C LYS A 283 -24.26 -9.16 20.33
N GLY A 284 -24.07 -10.36 19.76
CA GLY A 284 -24.40 -10.65 18.37
C GLY A 284 -23.44 -9.97 17.37
N GLU A 285 -22.21 -9.70 17.81
CA GLU A 285 -21.18 -8.98 17.05
C GLU A 285 -19.99 -9.89 16.69
N VAL A 286 -19.10 -9.38 15.84
CA VAL A 286 -17.82 -10.00 15.47
C VAL A 286 -16.69 -8.99 15.59
N LEU A 287 -15.48 -9.45 15.89
CA LEU A 287 -14.28 -8.62 16.02
C LEU A 287 -13.63 -8.36 14.67
N ARG A 288 -13.23 -7.11 14.40
CA ARG A 288 -12.46 -6.71 13.22
C ARG A 288 -11.42 -5.67 13.61
N TYR A 289 -10.25 -5.76 13.01
CA TYR A 289 -9.19 -4.77 13.20
C TYR A 289 -9.33 -3.64 12.18
N VAL A 290 -9.65 -2.44 12.64
CA VAL A 290 -10.19 -1.35 11.81
C VAL A 290 -9.44 -0.05 12.04
N ALA A 291 -9.18 0.66 10.95
CA ALA A 291 -8.84 2.08 10.98
C ALA A 291 -10.13 2.92 10.97
N SER A 292 -10.30 3.80 11.96
CA SER A 292 -11.39 4.77 12.05
C SER A 292 -10.82 6.18 12.09
N ILE A 293 -11.12 6.97 11.06
CA ILE A 293 -10.59 8.32 10.87
C ILE A 293 -11.78 9.28 10.83
N ASP A 294 -12.09 9.87 11.97
CA ASP A 294 -13.13 10.89 12.10
C ASP A 294 -12.51 12.28 11.93
N ILE A 295 -12.74 12.87 10.76
CA ILE A 295 -12.15 14.16 10.37
C ILE A 295 -12.83 15.30 11.14
N GLU A 296 -14.13 15.19 11.41
CA GLU A 296 -14.91 16.21 12.10
C GLU A 296 -14.50 16.32 13.57
N ASN A 297 -14.35 15.17 14.24
CA ASN A 297 -14.00 15.10 15.65
C ASN A 297 -12.49 15.06 15.91
N LYS A 298 -11.66 14.98 14.86
CA LYS A 298 -10.21 14.79 14.94
C LYS A 298 -9.80 13.56 15.77
N ASP A 299 -10.56 12.48 15.61
CA ASP A 299 -10.33 11.21 16.30
C ASP A 299 -9.84 10.16 15.30
N TYR A 300 -8.59 9.70 15.49
CA TYR A 300 -7.91 8.81 14.56
C TYR A 300 -7.46 7.56 15.32
N ARG A 301 -8.06 6.42 15.00
CA ARG A 301 -7.86 5.16 15.74
C ARG A 301 -7.56 4.01 14.79
N VAL A 302 -6.72 3.10 15.24
CA VAL A 302 -6.49 1.80 14.64
C VAL A 302 -6.60 0.78 15.75
N GLU A 303 -7.70 0.04 15.79
CA GLU A 303 -8.07 -0.77 16.95
C GLU A 303 -8.87 -2.01 16.58
N LEU A 304 -8.92 -2.97 17.49
CA LEU A 304 -9.80 -4.13 17.43
C LEU A 304 -11.19 -3.73 17.94
N LYS A 305 -12.17 -3.76 17.05
CA LYS A 305 -13.53 -3.29 17.33
C LYS A 305 -14.56 -4.36 17.02
N SER A 306 -15.63 -4.41 17.80
CA SER A 306 -16.77 -5.29 17.54
C SER A 306 -17.79 -4.61 16.62
N PHE A 307 -18.37 -5.38 15.70
CA PHE A 307 -19.38 -4.93 14.76
C PHE A 307 -20.57 -5.89 14.73
N PRO A 308 -21.81 -5.39 14.64
CA PRO A 308 -22.97 -6.23 14.38
C PRO A 308 -22.78 -7.07 13.13
N LYS A 309 -23.33 -8.29 13.11
CA LYS A 309 -23.25 -9.19 11.94
C LYS A 309 -23.86 -8.59 10.66
N SER A 310 -24.74 -7.59 10.78
CA SER A 310 -25.32 -6.85 9.65
C SER A 310 -24.42 -5.73 9.10
N HIS A 311 -23.34 -5.38 9.80
CA HIS A 311 -22.42 -4.35 9.36
C HIS A 311 -21.57 -4.86 8.18
N PRO A 312 -21.27 -4.04 7.15
CA PRO A 312 -20.48 -4.48 5.98
C PRO A 312 -19.13 -5.12 6.34
N PHE A 313 -18.48 -4.66 7.41
CA PHE A 313 -17.19 -5.20 7.87
C PHE A 313 -17.30 -6.61 8.47
N ALA A 314 -18.50 -7.05 8.86
CA ALA A 314 -18.72 -8.39 9.39
C ALA A 314 -18.78 -9.46 8.29
N SER A 315 -19.14 -9.10 7.06
CA SER A 315 -19.42 -10.03 5.95
C SER A 315 -18.30 -10.13 4.90
N LEU A 316 -17.06 -9.85 5.29
CA LEU A 316 -15.90 -9.91 4.40
C LEU A 316 -15.47 -11.34 4.10
N SER A 317 -14.97 -11.55 2.88
CA SER A 317 -14.15 -12.71 2.59
C SER A 317 -12.82 -12.59 3.33
N PRO A 318 -12.30 -13.67 3.95
CA PRO A 318 -11.00 -13.65 4.60
C PRO A 318 -9.90 -13.13 3.64
N GLY A 319 -9.19 -12.09 4.07
CA GLY A 319 -8.12 -11.48 3.27
C GLY A 319 -8.52 -10.24 2.44
N ASP A 320 -9.82 -9.98 2.29
CA ASP A 320 -10.30 -8.75 1.63
C ASP A 320 -10.03 -7.52 2.49
N ASN A 321 -9.71 -6.42 1.82
CA ASN A 321 -9.81 -5.09 2.39
C ASN A 321 -11.18 -4.48 2.08
N ILE A 322 -11.63 -3.60 2.96
CA ILE A 322 -12.84 -2.78 2.75
C ILE A 322 -12.61 -1.38 3.30
N ILE A 323 -13.02 -0.38 2.55
CA ILE A 323 -12.90 1.03 2.92
C ILE A 323 -14.22 1.73 2.64
N SER A 324 -14.67 2.51 3.62
CA SER A 324 -15.92 3.25 3.62
C SER A 324 -15.63 4.74 3.75
N PHE A 325 -16.19 5.55 2.85
CA PHE A 325 -16.11 7.01 2.88
C PHE A 325 -17.48 7.58 3.19
N LYS A 326 -17.62 8.21 4.36
CA LYS A 326 -18.78 9.03 4.69
C LYS A 326 -18.43 10.49 4.43
N THR A 327 -19.25 11.16 3.63
CA THR A 327 -19.02 12.55 3.23
C THR A 327 -20.30 13.37 3.35
N LYS A 328 -20.20 14.68 3.10
CA LYS A 328 -21.37 15.56 3.03
C LYS A 328 -22.36 15.08 1.97
N TYR A 329 -21.89 14.67 0.79
CA TYR A 329 -22.76 14.22 -0.31
C TYR A 329 -23.09 12.72 -0.26
N PHE A 330 -22.31 11.93 0.47
CA PHE A 330 -22.54 10.50 0.71
C PHE A 330 -22.75 10.22 2.21
N PRO A 331 -23.93 10.57 2.77
CA PRO A 331 -24.25 10.27 4.17
C PRO A 331 -24.39 8.77 4.43
N ASN A 332 -24.84 8.02 3.41
CA ASN A 332 -24.66 6.57 3.33
C ASN A 332 -23.26 6.31 2.74
N PRO A 333 -22.36 5.63 3.46
CA PRO A 333 -20.96 5.56 3.04
C PRO A 333 -20.75 4.88 1.68
N LEU A 334 -19.92 5.50 0.83
CA LEU A 334 -19.38 4.86 -0.36
C LEU A 334 -18.38 3.78 0.07
N THR A 335 -18.60 2.54 -0.33
CA THR A 335 -17.79 1.39 0.10
C THR A 335 -17.05 0.77 -1.08
N ILE A 336 -15.76 0.50 -0.89
CA ILE A 336 -14.90 -0.21 -1.84
C ILE A 336 -14.35 -1.45 -1.15
N GLN A 337 -14.54 -2.62 -1.75
CA GLN A 337 -14.08 -3.91 -1.22
C GLN A 337 -13.35 -4.72 -2.30
N GLY A 338 -12.33 -5.47 -1.88
CA GLY A 338 -11.72 -6.55 -2.64
C GLY A 338 -10.35 -6.92 -2.09
N ALA A 339 -9.58 -7.69 -2.88
CA ALA A 339 -8.25 -8.14 -2.47
C ALA A 339 -7.34 -6.95 -2.10
N GLY A 340 -6.86 -6.94 -0.86
CA GLY A 340 -6.06 -5.86 -0.29
C GLY A 340 -4.54 -6.02 -0.40
N ALA A 341 -4.09 -7.15 -0.95
CA ALA A 341 -2.69 -7.56 -1.01
C ALA A 341 -2.47 -8.51 -2.20
N GLY A 342 -1.20 -8.83 -2.46
CA GLY A 342 -0.76 -9.71 -3.56
C GLY A 342 0.01 -8.96 -4.63
N ALA A 343 1.03 -9.61 -5.19
CA ALA A 343 1.95 -8.99 -6.15
C ALA A 343 1.23 -8.49 -7.41
N GLU A 344 0.34 -9.30 -7.99
CA GLU A 344 -0.41 -8.93 -9.20
C GLU A 344 -1.39 -7.79 -8.93
N VAL A 345 -2.18 -7.88 -7.85
CA VAL A 345 -3.17 -6.84 -7.49
C VAL A 345 -2.49 -5.50 -7.18
N THR A 346 -1.37 -5.52 -6.46
CA THR A 346 -0.59 -4.29 -6.17
C THR A 346 0.02 -3.72 -7.45
N SER A 347 0.59 -4.58 -8.31
CA SER A 347 1.16 -4.16 -9.60
C SER A 347 0.11 -3.56 -10.52
N PHE A 348 -1.12 -4.06 -10.47
CA PHE A 348 -2.24 -3.51 -11.23
C PHE A 348 -2.53 -2.06 -10.81
N GLY A 349 -2.57 -1.77 -9.51
CA GLY A 349 -2.74 -0.39 -9.01
C GLY A 349 -1.64 0.55 -9.51
N ILE A 350 -0.39 0.11 -9.46
CA ILE A 350 0.76 0.85 -10.01
C ILE A 350 0.60 1.06 -11.53
N PHE A 351 0.20 0.02 -12.25
CA PHE A 351 0.03 0.07 -13.69
C PHE A 351 -1.11 1.03 -14.11
N CYS A 352 -2.20 1.08 -13.35
CA CYS A 352 -3.24 2.09 -13.53
C CYS A 352 -2.70 3.52 -13.39
N ASP A 353 -1.83 3.77 -12.41
CA ASP A 353 -1.18 5.07 -12.25
C ASP A 353 -0.20 5.39 -13.39
N ILE A 354 0.48 4.38 -13.94
CA ILE A 354 1.31 4.53 -15.15
C ILE A 354 0.45 4.96 -16.33
N LEU A 355 -0.70 4.32 -16.53
CA LEU A 355 -1.63 4.66 -17.61
C LEU A 355 -2.18 6.08 -17.46
N LYS A 356 -2.64 6.47 -16.26
CA LYS A 356 -3.08 7.85 -15.97
C LYS A 356 -2.00 8.86 -16.35
N THR A 357 -0.76 8.58 -15.95
CA THR A 357 0.40 9.44 -16.27
C THR A 357 0.66 9.51 -17.77
N ALA A 358 0.61 8.38 -18.47
CA ALA A 358 0.85 8.31 -19.91
C ALA A 358 -0.21 9.08 -20.72
N GLU A 359 -1.44 9.15 -20.23
CA GLU A 359 -2.54 9.90 -20.87
C GLU A 359 -2.40 11.40 -20.72
N VAL A 360 -1.99 11.87 -19.54
CA VAL A 360 -1.72 13.31 -19.29
C VAL A 360 -0.45 13.78 -20.00
N SER A 361 0.49 12.87 -20.25
CA SER A 361 1.78 13.15 -20.91
C SER A 361 1.74 13.07 -22.45
N LYS A 362 0.55 12.90 -23.04
CA LYS A 362 0.35 12.98 -24.50
C LYS A 362 0.61 14.40 -24.96
#